data_AF-A0A820K3E4-F1
#
_entry.id   AF-A0A820K3E4-F1
#
_cell.length_a   1.000
_cell.length_b   1.000
_cell.length_c   1.000
_cell.angle_alpha   90.00
_cell.angle_beta   90.00
_cell.angle_gamma   90.00
#
_symmetry.space_group_name_H-M   'P 1'
#
loop_
_entity.id
_entity.type
_entity.pdbx_description
1 polymer ?
#
loop_
_entity_poly.entity_id
_entity_poly.type
_entity_poly.pdbx_seq_one_letter_code
_entity_poly.pdbx_strand_id
1 'polypeptide(L)'
;MKKKKPSPLCSSSIEVPVNNIITKVLVDTGAAISLIHETTLQNMKHKPIDACSLKEVHTANSGFISLIGLVHLNVQVNHLNTGVDVYVTRDLVCPMLLGRDWIQMNHVNINFYTNRIYLHGGITSVPLVPIPRHEPLIMSLQHTITIPPFHEKFISGYVPIKSSNDVLFTPNLALQHTKLVLVPHAILHIRDYHGIISIRNDTHRSKTIPRHTSLGLISQSTEQLNINIIHKQTTNNRNPPSISSSLVSCTHCASQFCNEQELYQHFLICCNKHLLCENKTVDALVKHIKDPTQRMKAYLIIHQYEQLF
;
A
#
# COMPACT_ATOMS: atom_id res chain seq x y z
N MET A 1 11.91 -21.06 34.46
CA MET A 1 11.21 -19.80 34.12
C MET A 1 10.22 -20.05 33.00
N LYS A 2 8.90 -19.93 33.23
CA LYS A 2 7.90 -20.01 32.15
C LYS A 2 8.07 -18.78 31.26
N LYS A 3 8.39 -18.96 29.97
CA LYS A 3 8.41 -17.85 29.00
C LYS A 3 6.99 -17.24 28.97
N LYS A 4 6.83 -16.03 29.50
CA LYS A 4 5.59 -15.26 29.35
C LYS A 4 5.36 -15.09 27.85
N LYS A 5 4.20 -15.55 27.36
CA LYS A 5 3.77 -15.23 25.98
C LYS A 5 3.77 -13.70 25.85
N PRO A 6 4.34 -13.13 24.78
CA PRO A 6 4.26 -11.70 24.54
C PRO A 6 2.80 -11.28 24.46
N SER A 7 2.45 -10.14 25.05
CA SER A 7 1.12 -9.55 24.89
C SER A 7 0.82 -9.37 23.39
N PRO A 8 -0.44 -9.55 22.97
CA PRO A 8 -0.83 -9.32 21.59
C PRO A 8 -0.46 -7.88 21.20
N LEU A 9 0.03 -7.71 19.97
CA LEU A 9 0.24 -6.36 19.44
C LEU A 9 -1.15 -5.77 19.21
N CYS A 10 -1.41 -4.57 19.70
CA CYS A 10 -2.69 -3.90 19.55
C CYS A 10 -2.52 -2.66 18.66
N SER A 11 -3.54 -2.34 17.86
CA SER A 11 -3.61 -1.05 17.19
C SER A 11 -4.09 0.00 18.19
N SER A 12 -3.97 1.29 17.87
CA SER A 12 -4.66 2.35 18.62
C SER A 12 -6.16 2.45 18.29
N SER A 13 -6.76 1.36 17.80
CA SER A 13 -8.19 1.32 17.45
C SER A 13 -9.02 0.78 18.60
N ILE A 14 -10.28 1.20 18.67
CA ILE A 14 -11.30 0.72 19.60
C ILE A 14 -12.57 0.36 18.82
N GLU A 15 -13.39 -0.53 19.37
CA GLU A 15 -14.73 -0.81 18.84
C GLU A 15 -15.77 -0.27 19.81
N VAL A 16 -16.52 0.74 19.36
CA VAL A 16 -17.46 1.48 20.19
C VAL A 16 -18.71 1.86 19.39
N PRO A 17 -19.89 2.02 20.03
CA PRO A 17 -21.04 2.58 19.37
C PRO A 17 -20.80 4.04 18.95
N VAL A 18 -21.02 4.34 17.67
CA VAL A 18 -21.10 5.69 17.11
C VAL A 18 -22.50 5.87 16.55
N ASN A 19 -23.27 6.83 17.10
CA ASN A 19 -24.71 6.96 16.86
C ASN A 19 -25.45 5.60 16.93
N ASN A 20 -25.12 4.79 17.93
CA ASN A 20 -25.66 3.44 18.21
C ASN A 20 -25.22 2.31 17.24
N ILE A 21 -24.28 2.56 16.32
CA ILE A 21 -23.71 1.52 15.45
C ILE A 21 -22.29 1.20 15.91
N ILE A 22 -22.01 -0.08 16.20
CA ILE A 22 -20.66 -0.52 16.54
C ILE A 22 -19.72 -0.22 15.38
N THR A 23 -18.73 0.62 15.65
CA THR A 23 -17.81 1.13 14.66
C THR A 23 -16.39 0.93 15.16
N LYS A 24 -15.50 0.43 14.30
CA LYS A 24 -14.07 0.40 14.57
C LYS A 24 -13.50 1.80 14.31
N VAL A 25 -13.02 2.43 15.37
CA VAL A 25 -12.53 3.81 15.36
C VAL A 25 -11.04 3.80 15.62
N LEU A 26 -10.25 4.46 14.77
CA LEU A 26 -8.84 4.69 15.02
C LEU A 26 -8.67 5.93 15.90
N VAL A 27 -8.00 5.80 17.05
CA VAL A 27 -7.62 6.95 17.87
C VAL A 27 -6.21 7.37 17.48
N ASP A 28 -6.08 8.54 16.85
CA ASP A 28 -4.84 9.00 16.22
C ASP A 28 -4.38 10.33 16.80
N THR A 29 -3.31 10.28 17.59
CA THR A 29 -2.68 11.47 18.16
C THR A 29 -1.98 12.35 17.12
N GLY A 30 -1.65 11.80 15.94
CA GLY A 30 -1.05 12.51 14.82
C GLY A 30 -2.03 13.38 14.05
N ALA A 31 -3.31 12.98 14.02
CA ALA A 31 -4.37 13.72 13.35
C ALA A 31 -4.84 14.93 14.19
N ALA A 32 -4.97 16.10 13.55
CA ALA A 32 -5.49 17.29 14.22
C ALA A 32 -7.02 17.27 14.36
N ILE A 33 -7.71 16.70 13.37
CA ILE A 33 -9.17 16.67 13.25
C ILE A 33 -9.68 15.23 13.17
N SER A 34 -10.93 15.04 13.54
CA SER A 34 -11.65 13.78 13.42
C SER A 34 -12.31 13.63 12.05
N LEU A 35 -12.23 12.42 11.47
CA LEU A 35 -12.70 12.09 10.12
C LEU A 35 -13.62 10.88 10.16
N ILE A 36 -14.60 10.82 9.26
CA ILE A 36 -15.44 9.63 9.03
C ILE A 36 -15.54 9.33 7.53
N HIS A 37 -15.49 8.04 7.19
CA HIS A 37 -15.72 7.59 5.82
C HIS A 37 -17.22 7.71 5.46
N GLU A 38 -17.52 8.25 4.28
CA GLU A 38 -18.91 8.50 3.81
C GLU A 38 -19.80 7.25 3.90
N THR A 39 -19.31 6.09 3.46
CA THR A 39 -20.10 4.84 3.53
C THR A 39 -20.35 4.37 4.96
N THR A 40 -19.44 4.68 5.90
CA THR A 40 -19.66 4.37 7.32
C THR A 40 -20.75 5.27 7.89
N LEU A 41 -20.72 6.56 7.54
CA LEU A 41 -21.74 7.52 7.94
C LEU A 41 -23.13 7.16 7.37
N GLN A 42 -23.22 6.72 6.12
CA GLN A 42 -24.50 6.30 5.50
C GLN A 42 -25.19 5.13 6.22
N ASN A 43 -24.43 4.30 6.95
CA ASN A 43 -24.96 3.16 7.70
C ASN A 43 -25.50 3.55 9.09
N MET A 44 -25.37 4.80 9.51
CA MET A 44 -25.85 5.29 10.80
C MET A 44 -26.90 6.39 10.62
N LYS A 45 -27.76 6.57 11.63
CA LYS A 45 -28.66 7.73 11.66
C LYS A 45 -27.83 8.96 12.02
N HIS A 46 -27.88 9.99 11.19
CA HIS A 46 -27.19 11.25 11.43
C HIS A 46 -28.02 12.44 10.95
N LYS A 47 -27.69 13.63 11.44
CA LYS A 47 -28.24 14.89 10.91
C LYS A 47 -27.66 15.15 9.50
N PRO A 48 -28.30 15.99 8.67
CA PRO A 48 -27.73 16.39 7.39
C PRO A 48 -26.27 16.82 7.51
N ILE A 49 -25.48 16.54 6.48
CA ILE A 49 -24.07 16.96 6.42
C ILE A 49 -24.06 18.47 6.20
N ASP A 50 -23.43 19.19 7.12
CA ASP A 50 -23.26 20.63 7.03
C ASP A 50 -22.16 20.99 6.04
N ALA A 51 -22.39 22.06 5.28
CA ALA A 51 -21.37 22.58 4.39
C ALA A 51 -20.19 23.11 5.22
N CYS A 52 -18.97 22.65 4.90
CA CYS A 52 -17.76 23.17 5.51
C CYS A 52 -16.96 24.05 4.54
N SER A 53 -16.31 25.09 5.08
CA SER A 53 -15.34 25.92 4.36
C SER A 53 -14.04 25.17 4.07
N LEU A 54 -13.65 24.23 4.94
CA LEU A 54 -12.51 23.35 4.73
C LEU A 54 -12.86 22.30 3.68
N LYS A 55 -12.12 22.28 2.57
CA LYS A 55 -12.32 21.35 1.45
C LYS A 55 -11.32 20.22 1.41
N GLU A 56 -10.13 20.41 1.97
CA GLU A 56 -9.04 19.44 1.90
C GLU A 56 -8.22 19.51 3.19
N VAL A 57 -7.66 18.37 3.58
CA VAL A 57 -6.67 18.29 4.67
C VAL A 57 -5.40 17.61 4.21
N HIS A 58 -4.27 18.10 4.71
CA HIS A 58 -2.96 17.53 4.42
C HIS A 58 -2.70 16.29 5.27
N THR A 59 -2.15 15.26 4.63
CA THR A 59 -1.70 14.04 5.29
C THR A 59 -0.20 14.09 5.58
N ALA A 60 0.26 13.22 6.49
CA ALA A 60 1.67 13.15 6.86
C ALA A 60 2.61 12.77 5.69
N ASN A 61 2.09 12.10 4.65
CA ASN A 61 2.82 11.73 3.44
C ASN A 61 2.73 12.80 2.32
N SER A 62 2.41 14.05 2.67
CA SER A 62 2.26 15.17 1.72
C SER A 62 1.14 15.00 0.69
N GLY A 63 0.19 14.09 0.95
CA GLY A 63 -1.05 13.95 0.20
C GLY A 63 -2.16 14.84 0.74
N PHE A 64 -3.34 14.69 0.15
CA PHE A 64 -4.55 15.44 0.48
C PHE A 64 -5.73 14.48 0.62
N ILE A 65 -6.63 14.77 1.56
CA ILE A 65 -7.92 14.10 1.73
C ILE A 65 -9.01 15.12 1.44
N SER A 66 -9.89 14.83 0.48
CA SER A 66 -11.00 15.72 0.13
C SER A 66 -12.14 15.57 1.13
N LEU A 67 -12.74 16.70 1.52
CA LEU A 67 -13.82 16.76 2.50
C LEU A 67 -15.14 17.13 1.83
N ILE A 68 -16.18 16.36 2.16
CA ILE A 68 -17.55 16.56 1.67
C ILE A 68 -18.26 17.61 2.53
N GLY A 69 -18.09 17.53 3.85
CA GLY A 69 -18.71 18.42 4.81
C GLY A 69 -18.44 17.98 6.25
N LEU A 70 -19.24 18.49 7.18
CA LEU A 70 -19.10 18.28 8.62
C LEU A 70 -20.38 17.66 9.18
N VAL A 71 -20.27 16.80 10.18
CA VAL A 71 -21.42 16.24 10.90
C VAL A 71 -21.10 16.01 12.37
N HIS A 72 -22.07 16.28 13.25
CA HIS A 72 -21.94 15.98 14.67
C HIS A 72 -22.37 14.54 14.98
N LEU A 73 -21.50 13.77 15.63
CA LEU A 73 -21.74 12.38 16.02
C LEU A 73 -21.56 12.18 17.53
N ASN A 74 -22.24 11.17 18.06
CA ASN A 74 -22.11 10.71 19.43
C ASN A 74 -21.27 9.42 19.49
N VAL A 75 -20.17 9.44 20.22
CA VAL A 75 -19.31 8.29 20.48
C VAL A 75 -19.54 7.82 21.92
N GLN A 76 -20.02 6.58 22.06
CA GLN A 76 -20.32 5.99 23.36
C GLN A 76 -19.16 5.09 23.83
N VAL A 77 -18.54 5.45 24.96
CA VAL A 77 -17.49 4.65 25.61
C VAL A 77 -18.00 4.13 26.95
N ASN A 78 -18.49 2.89 26.95
CA ASN A 78 -19.26 2.30 28.06
C ASN A 78 -20.48 3.17 28.43
N HIS A 79 -20.45 3.80 29.61
CA HIS A 79 -21.51 4.64 30.14
C HIS A 79 -21.34 6.13 29.78
N LEU A 80 -20.20 6.52 29.20
CA LEU A 80 -19.98 7.89 28.75
C LEU A 80 -20.43 8.05 27.30
N ASN A 81 -21.18 9.12 27.04
CA ASN A 81 -21.52 9.53 25.69
C ASN A 81 -20.84 10.87 25.40
N THR A 82 -20.03 10.91 24.35
CA THR A 82 -19.19 12.06 24.01
C THR A 82 -19.54 12.56 22.62
N GLY A 83 -19.76 13.86 22.45
CA GLY A 83 -20.01 14.47 21.15
C GLY A 83 -18.72 14.77 20.40
N VAL A 84 -18.75 14.71 19.07
CA VAL A 84 -17.64 15.09 18.21
C VAL A 84 -18.14 15.63 16.87
N ASP A 85 -17.55 16.72 16.41
CA ASP A 85 -17.72 17.17 15.03
C ASP A 85 -16.69 16.46 14.16
N VAL A 86 -17.16 15.69 13.18
CA VAL A 86 -16.28 14.94 12.26
C VAL A 86 -16.47 15.40 10.83
N TYR A 87 -15.35 15.46 10.11
CA TYR A 87 -15.38 15.75 8.68
C TYR A 87 -15.63 14.47 7.89
N VAL A 88 -16.50 14.58 6.88
CA VAL A 88 -16.89 13.46 6.02
C VAL A 88 -15.98 13.41 4.81
N THR A 89 -15.46 12.22 4.48
CA THR A 89 -14.57 12.02 3.32
C THR A 89 -14.78 10.64 2.68
N ARG A 90 -14.31 10.46 1.44
CA ARG A 90 -14.22 9.17 0.73
C ARG A 90 -12.82 8.56 0.75
N ASP A 91 -11.82 9.31 1.22
CA ASP A 91 -10.41 8.95 1.07
C ASP A 91 -9.81 8.39 2.38
N LEU A 92 -10.66 7.84 3.26
CA LEU A 92 -10.25 7.31 4.57
C LEU A 92 -10.16 5.78 4.54
N VAL A 93 -9.00 5.24 4.90
CA VAL A 93 -8.74 3.78 4.91
C VAL A 93 -9.47 3.06 6.07
N CYS A 94 -9.79 3.78 7.14
CA CYS A 94 -10.54 3.25 8.28
C CYS A 94 -11.99 3.79 8.28
N PRO A 95 -12.93 3.11 8.97
CA PRO A 95 -14.32 3.58 9.04
C PRO A 95 -14.43 5.00 9.63
N MET A 96 -13.66 5.26 10.68
CA MET A 96 -13.63 6.53 11.40
C MET A 96 -12.30 6.72 12.11
N LEU A 97 -11.85 7.96 12.18
CA LEU A 97 -10.67 8.41 12.90
C LEU A 97 -11.07 9.50 13.92
N LEU A 98 -10.61 9.37 15.16
CA LEU A 98 -10.70 10.42 16.18
C LEU A 98 -9.34 11.06 16.37
N GLY A 99 -9.27 12.36 16.05
CA GLY A 99 -8.07 13.17 16.13
C GLY A 99 -7.90 13.88 17.48
N ARG A 100 -6.95 14.81 17.52
CA ARG A 100 -6.62 15.59 18.73
C ARG A 100 -7.78 16.45 19.23
N ASP A 101 -8.63 16.93 18.33
CA ASP A 101 -9.88 17.63 18.66
C ASP A 101 -10.74 16.86 19.68
N TRP A 102 -10.96 15.56 19.45
CA TRP A 102 -11.70 14.72 20.39
C TRP A 102 -10.83 14.21 21.55
N ILE A 103 -9.59 13.81 21.27
CA ILE A 103 -8.65 13.27 22.28
C ILE A 103 -8.41 14.25 23.41
N GLN A 104 -8.17 15.53 23.10
CA GLN A 104 -7.90 16.55 24.10
C GLN A 104 -9.16 16.88 24.92
N MET A 105 -10.30 17.01 24.26
CA MET A 105 -11.59 17.29 24.92
C MET A 105 -11.99 16.20 25.92
N ASN A 106 -11.67 14.94 25.64
CA ASN A 106 -12.03 13.80 26.49
C ASN A 106 -10.88 13.29 27.37
N HIS A 107 -9.76 14.03 27.43
CA HIS A 107 -8.55 13.68 28.20
C HIS A 107 -8.11 12.22 28.01
N VAL A 108 -8.01 11.82 26.74
CA VAL A 108 -7.76 10.44 26.35
C VAL A 108 -6.32 10.03 26.66
N ASN A 109 -6.14 8.87 27.28
CA ASN A 109 -4.85 8.22 27.51
C ASN A 109 -4.84 6.83 26.84
N ILE A 110 -3.93 6.64 25.88
CA ILE A 110 -3.73 5.35 25.21
C ILE A 110 -2.61 4.60 25.93
N ASN A 111 -2.94 3.44 26.52
CA ASN A 111 -1.99 2.64 27.26
C ASN A 111 -1.82 1.25 26.63
N PHE A 112 -0.69 1.07 25.95
CA PHE A 112 -0.31 -0.19 25.31
C PHE A 112 0.21 -1.25 26.27
N TYR A 113 0.57 -0.89 27.50
CA TYR A 113 0.92 -1.88 28.53
C TYR A 113 -0.34 -2.62 29.00
N THR A 114 -1.43 -1.88 29.20
CA THR A 114 -2.73 -2.44 29.60
C THR A 114 -3.61 -2.81 28.41
N ASN A 115 -3.22 -2.46 27.17
CA ASN A 115 -4.02 -2.59 25.96
C ASN A 115 -5.40 -1.93 26.07
N ARG A 116 -5.45 -0.70 26.58
CA ARG A 116 -6.71 0.04 26.79
C ARG A 116 -6.56 1.52 26.47
N ILE A 117 -7.68 2.14 26.12
CA ILE A 117 -7.84 3.58 26.14
C ILE A 117 -8.63 3.97 27.39
N TYR A 118 -8.17 5.01 28.08
CA TYR A 118 -8.81 5.61 29.24
C TYR A 118 -9.31 7.01 28.89
N LEU A 119 -10.51 7.37 29.34
CA LEU A 119 -11.08 8.72 29.19
C LEU A 119 -11.19 9.40 30.56
N HIS A 120 -11.09 10.73 30.57
CA HIS A 120 -11.29 11.58 31.76
C HIS A 120 -10.53 11.10 33.01
N GLY A 121 -9.23 10.81 32.88
CA GLY A 121 -8.42 10.37 34.02
C GLY A 121 -8.73 8.95 34.53
N GLY A 122 -9.41 8.13 33.73
CA GLY A 122 -9.68 6.73 34.04
C GLY A 122 -11.09 6.43 34.52
N ILE A 123 -12.02 7.38 34.44
CA ILE A 123 -13.46 7.18 34.75
C ILE A 123 -14.03 6.00 33.94
N THR A 124 -13.63 5.87 32.68
CA THR A 124 -14.00 4.75 31.83
C THR A 124 -12.80 4.29 31.01
N SER A 125 -12.85 3.04 30.57
CA SER A 125 -11.85 2.49 29.65
C SER A 125 -12.41 1.44 28.72
N VAL A 126 -11.83 1.36 27.52
CA VAL A 126 -12.19 0.41 26.47
C VAL A 126 -10.94 -0.33 26.02
N PRO A 127 -10.99 -1.65 25.76
CA PRO A 127 -9.85 -2.39 25.24
C PRO A 127 -9.46 -1.90 23.83
N LEU A 128 -8.16 -1.90 23.56
CA LEU A 128 -7.65 -1.73 22.21
C LEU A 128 -7.94 -2.98 21.37
N VAL A 129 -8.23 -2.77 20.09
CA VAL A 129 -8.42 -3.84 19.12
C VAL A 129 -7.08 -4.58 18.93
N PRO A 130 -7.03 -5.90 19.17
CA PRO A 130 -5.84 -6.69 18.86
C PRO A 130 -5.56 -6.66 17.36
N ILE A 131 -4.29 -6.49 16.99
CA ILE A 131 -3.84 -6.75 15.62
C ILE A 131 -3.71 -8.27 15.51
N PRO A 132 -4.47 -8.94 14.63
CA PRO A 132 -4.28 -10.36 14.42
C PRO A 132 -2.84 -10.57 13.92
N ARG A 133 -2.04 -11.31 14.69
CA ARG A 133 -0.76 -11.79 14.20
C ARG A 133 -1.07 -12.96 13.28
N HIS A 134 -1.16 -12.69 11.98
CA HIS A 134 -1.09 -13.76 11.01
C HIS A 134 0.35 -14.24 10.99
N GLU A 135 0.61 -15.38 11.65
CA GLU A 135 1.91 -16.02 11.50
C GLU A 135 2.07 -16.41 10.04
N PRO A 136 3.18 -16.02 9.38
CA PRO A 136 3.41 -16.39 8.00
C PRO A 136 3.43 -17.91 7.87
N LEU A 137 2.65 -18.45 6.94
CA LEU A 137 2.59 -19.88 6.68
C LEU A 137 3.69 -20.28 5.70
N ILE A 138 4.33 -21.42 5.92
CA ILE A 138 5.35 -21.90 4.97
C ILE A 138 4.65 -22.54 3.77
N MET A 139 5.02 -22.12 2.57
CA MET A 139 4.71 -22.83 1.34
C MET A 139 5.84 -23.83 1.04
N SER A 140 5.47 -25.09 0.83
CA SER A 140 6.43 -26.17 0.59
C SER A 140 6.13 -26.94 -0.69
N LEU A 141 7.18 -27.39 -1.37
CA LEU A 141 7.04 -28.19 -2.58
C LEU A 141 6.54 -29.60 -2.25
N GLN A 142 5.53 -30.11 -2.94
CA GLN A 142 5.01 -31.46 -2.64
C GLN A 142 5.81 -32.59 -3.29
N HIS A 143 6.34 -32.36 -4.49
CA HIS A 143 7.04 -33.36 -5.27
C HIS A 143 8.39 -32.82 -5.73
N THR A 144 9.40 -33.69 -5.78
CA THR A 144 10.69 -33.32 -6.33
C THR A 144 10.53 -32.88 -7.78
N ILE A 145 11.10 -31.72 -8.13
CA ILE A 145 11.09 -31.20 -9.49
C ILE A 145 12.51 -31.05 -10.01
N THR A 146 12.66 -31.17 -11.32
CA THR A 146 13.89 -30.80 -12.02
C THR A 146 13.57 -29.68 -13.01
N ILE A 147 14.31 -28.58 -12.92
CA ILE A 147 14.20 -27.42 -13.80
C ILE A 147 15.39 -27.45 -14.76
N PRO A 148 15.18 -27.62 -16.08
CA PRO A 148 16.26 -27.58 -17.06
C PRO A 148 17.00 -26.23 -17.07
N PRO A 149 18.20 -26.15 -17.69
CA PRO A 149 18.91 -24.90 -17.89
C PRO A 149 18.06 -23.85 -18.63
N PHE A 150 18.04 -22.61 -18.16
CA PHE A 150 17.32 -21.48 -18.77
C PHE A 150 15.81 -21.69 -18.97
N HIS A 151 15.19 -22.52 -18.13
CA HIS A 151 13.75 -22.77 -18.18
C HIS A 151 13.05 -22.21 -16.94
N GLU A 152 11.83 -21.73 -17.17
CA GLU A 152 10.85 -21.42 -16.14
C GLU A 152 9.85 -22.57 -16.01
N LYS A 153 9.42 -22.85 -14.79
CA LYS A 153 8.35 -23.80 -14.48
C LYS A 153 7.37 -23.18 -13.49
N PHE A 154 6.09 -23.42 -13.72
CA PHE A 154 5.05 -23.18 -12.73
C PHE A 154 4.91 -24.41 -11.84
N ILE A 155 4.98 -24.21 -10.53
CA ILE A 155 4.99 -25.29 -9.54
C ILE A 155 3.90 -25.07 -8.52
N SER A 156 3.25 -26.17 -8.13
CA SER A 156 2.25 -26.18 -7.06
C SER A 156 2.95 -26.38 -5.72
N GLY A 157 2.80 -25.42 -4.82
CA GLY A 157 3.26 -25.48 -3.44
C GLY A 157 2.09 -25.73 -2.49
N TYR A 158 2.30 -26.60 -1.50
CA TYR A 158 1.35 -26.84 -0.41
C TYR A 158 1.48 -25.77 0.67
N VAL A 159 0.35 -25.30 1.16
CA VAL A 159 0.22 -24.35 2.27
C VAL A 159 -0.85 -24.88 3.24
N PRO A 160 -0.65 -24.83 4.57
CA PRO A 160 -1.62 -25.32 5.55
C PRO A 160 -2.83 -24.37 5.74
N ILE A 161 -3.39 -23.87 4.64
CA ILE A 161 -4.63 -23.09 4.60
C ILE A 161 -5.49 -23.56 3.44
N LYS A 162 -6.77 -23.89 3.70
CA LYS A 162 -7.65 -24.50 2.69
C LYS A 162 -7.82 -23.62 1.46
N SER A 163 -8.25 -22.37 1.67
CA SER A 163 -8.43 -21.41 0.59
C SER A 163 -8.21 -19.98 1.11
N SER A 164 -7.59 -19.13 0.30
CA SER A 164 -7.42 -17.70 0.57
C SER A 164 -7.19 -16.97 -0.75
N ASN A 165 -7.69 -15.75 -0.87
CA ASN A 165 -7.36 -14.87 -1.99
C ASN A 165 -6.27 -13.89 -1.57
N ASP A 166 -5.55 -13.37 -2.57
CA ASP A 166 -4.67 -12.22 -2.45
C ASP A 166 -3.65 -12.33 -1.30
N VAL A 167 -3.01 -13.50 -1.19
CA VAL A 167 -1.96 -13.71 -0.19
C VAL A 167 -0.61 -13.32 -0.79
N LEU A 168 0.23 -12.66 0.02
CA LEU A 168 1.58 -12.33 -0.39
C LEU A 168 2.49 -13.53 -0.19
N PHE A 169 3.14 -13.96 -1.27
CA PHE A 169 4.22 -14.93 -1.23
C PHE A 169 5.58 -14.21 -1.21
N THR A 170 6.39 -14.57 -0.23
CA THR A 170 7.76 -14.12 -0.06
C THR A 170 8.72 -15.29 -0.22
N PRO A 171 9.58 -15.29 -1.24
CA PRO A 171 10.52 -16.38 -1.51
C PRO A 171 11.46 -16.68 -0.35
N ASN A 172 11.83 -17.95 -0.22
CA ASN A 172 12.92 -18.36 0.65
C ASN A 172 14.26 -17.98 0.00
N LEU A 173 14.91 -16.93 0.51
CA LEU A 173 16.21 -16.46 -0.03
C LEU A 173 17.29 -17.55 0.02
N ALA A 174 17.28 -18.42 1.03
CA ALA A 174 18.24 -19.52 1.09
C ALA A 174 18.08 -20.51 -0.08
N LEU A 175 16.86 -20.73 -0.56
CA LEU A 175 16.62 -21.54 -1.75
C LEU A 175 17.24 -20.89 -3.00
N GLN A 176 17.06 -19.58 -3.15
CA GLN A 176 17.61 -18.83 -4.28
C GLN A 176 19.15 -18.87 -4.28
N HIS A 177 19.77 -18.60 -3.13
CA HIS A 177 21.23 -18.57 -3.01
C HIS A 177 21.87 -19.97 -3.13
N THR A 178 21.27 -21.01 -2.54
CA THR A 178 21.89 -22.34 -2.51
C THR A 178 21.63 -23.16 -3.77
N LYS A 179 20.49 -22.98 -4.43
CA LYS A 179 20.13 -23.73 -5.64
C LYS A 179 20.32 -22.91 -6.92
N LEU A 180 20.59 -21.61 -6.82
CA LEU A 180 20.73 -20.70 -7.95
C LEU A 180 19.49 -20.75 -8.86
N VAL A 181 18.33 -20.65 -8.22
CA VAL A 181 17.02 -20.59 -8.87
C VAL A 181 16.36 -19.28 -8.49
N LEU A 182 15.67 -18.65 -9.42
CA LEU A 182 14.95 -17.41 -9.20
C LEU A 182 13.50 -17.74 -8.88
N VAL A 183 13.02 -17.21 -7.77
CA VAL A 183 11.61 -17.35 -7.35
C VAL A 183 11.13 -15.94 -7.03
N PRO A 184 10.19 -15.36 -7.78
CA PRO A 184 9.73 -13.99 -7.52
C PRO A 184 8.79 -13.91 -6.32
N HIS A 185 8.69 -12.72 -5.72
CA HIS A 185 7.54 -12.37 -4.90
C HIS A 185 6.28 -12.39 -5.76
N ALA A 186 5.16 -12.84 -5.18
CA ALA A 186 3.92 -12.97 -5.93
C ALA A 186 2.71 -12.75 -5.03
N ILE A 187 1.60 -12.31 -5.62
CA ILE A 187 0.28 -12.37 -5.00
C ILE A 187 -0.38 -13.67 -5.50
N LEU A 188 -0.80 -14.53 -4.57
CA LEU A 188 -1.33 -15.85 -4.88
C LEU A 188 -2.78 -16.00 -4.48
N HIS A 189 -3.48 -16.87 -5.21
CA HIS A 189 -4.74 -17.46 -4.77
C HIS A 189 -4.46 -18.88 -4.30
N ILE A 190 -4.79 -19.15 -3.04
CA ILE A 190 -4.73 -20.50 -2.49
C ILE A 190 -6.07 -21.20 -2.72
N ARG A 191 -6.02 -22.40 -3.28
CA ARG A 191 -7.16 -23.27 -3.54
C ARG A 191 -6.82 -24.68 -3.10
N ASP A 192 -7.69 -25.26 -2.28
CA ASP A 192 -7.56 -26.61 -1.74
C ASP A 192 -6.17 -26.93 -1.18
N TYR A 193 -5.60 -26.00 -0.41
CA TYR A 193 -4.24 -26.08 0.18
C TYR A 193 -3.06 -25.88 -0.78
N HIS A 194 -3.31 -25.42 -2.01
CA HIS A 194 -2.26 -25.21 -3.01
C HIS A 194 -2.20 -23.77 -3.54
N GLY A 195 -0.99 -23.27 -3.75
CA GLY A 195 -0.72 -22.06 -4.51
C GLY A 195 0.29 -22.34 -5.62
N ILE A 196 0.19 -21.61 -6.73
CA ILE A 196 1.08 -21.78 -7.89
C ILE A 196 2.08 -20.63 -7.91
N ILE A 197 3.38 -20.96 -7.97
CA ILE A 197 4.45 -19.98 -8.16
C ILE A 197 5.26 -20.32 -9.39
N SER A 198 5.91 -19.32 -9.99
CA SER A 198 6.92 -19.58 -11.01
C SER A 198 8.30 -19.73 -10.37
N ILE A 199 9.11 -20.60 -10.95
CA ILE A 199 10.49 -20.81 -10.57
C ILE A 199 11.33 -20.96 -11.83
N ARG A 200 12.44 -20.23 -11.88
CA ARG A 200 13.32 -20.17 -13.04
C ARG A 200 14.73 -20.63 -12.69
N ASN A 201 15.33 -21.36 -13.60
CA ASN A 201 16.74 -21.74 -13.52
C ASN A 201 17.54 -20.97 -14.56
N ASP A 202 18.28 -19.95 -14.12
CA ASP A 202 19.13 -19.14 -15.01
C ASP A 202 20.56 -19.67 -15.14
N THR A 203 20.78 -20.93 -14.77
CA THR A 203 22.10 -21.56 -14.87
C THR A 203 22.18 -22.54 -16.05
N HIS A 204 23.41 -22.83 -16.50
CA HIS A 204 23.68 -23.81 -17.56
C HIS A 204 23.46 -25.28 -17.15
N ARG A 205 23.08 -25.57 -15.90
CA ARG A 205 22.89 -26.93 -15.39
C ARG A 205 21.48 -27.12 -14.86
N SER A 206 20.89 -28.29 -15.08
CA SER A 206 19.61 -28.64 -14.49
C SER A 206 19.66 -28.53 -12.97
N LYS A 207 18.59 -28.00 -12.36
CA LYS A 207 18.45 -27.88 -10.91
C LYS A 207 17.33 -28.77 -10.41
N THR A 208 17.67 -29.65 -9.47
CA THR A 208 16.69 -30.51 -8.80
C THR A 208 16.37 -29.94 -7.43
N ILE A 209 15.08 -29.74 -7.16
CA ILE A 209 14.57 -29.25 -5.88
C ILE A 209 13.78 -30.40 -5.23
N PRO A 210 14.24 -30.92 -4.08
CA PRO A 210 13.58 -32.02 -3.40
C PRO A 210 12.15 -31.68 -2.94
N ARG A 211 11.30 -32.70 -2.81
CA ARG A 211 10.03 -32.59 -2.07
C ARG A 211 10.23 -32.04 -0.66
N HIS A 212 9.20 -31.39 -0.14
CA HIS A 212 9.15 -30.68 1.16
C HIS A 212 10.14 -29.52 1.32
N THR A 213 10.81 -29.11 0.24
CA THR A 213 11.61 -27.88 0.26
C THR A 213 10.71 -26.68 0.54
N SER A 214 11.10 -25.86 1.51
CA SER A 214 10.45 -24.57 1.77
C SER A 214 10.71 -23.61 0.62
N LEU A 215 9.64 -23.28 -0.10
CA LEU A 215 9.67 -22.36 -1.25
C LEU A 215 9.64 -20.90 -0.78
N GLY A 216 8.95 -20.63 0.33
CA GLY A 216 8.79 -19.29 0.87
C GLY A 216 7.70 -19.22 1.94
N LEU A 217 7.36 -17.99 2.30
CA LEU A 217 6.34 -17.65 3.28
C LEU A 217 5.11 -17.07 2.61
N ILE A 218 3.95 -17.35 3.17
CA ILE A 218 2.64 -16.84 2.79
C ILE A 218 2.12 -15.98 3.92
N SER A 219 1.88 -14.70 3.63
CA SER A 219 1.28 -13.75 4.55
C SER A 219 -0.09 -13.35 4.04
N GLN A 220 -1.11 -13.39 4.89
CA GLN A 220 -2.43 -12.86 4.55
C GLN A 220 -2.34 -11.33 4.52
N SER A 221 -2.76 -10.71 3.42
CA SER A 221 -2.92 -9.25 3.37
C SER A 221 -4.15 -8.89 4.21
N THR A 222 -3.94 -8.25 5.36
CA THR A 222 -5.04 -7.73 6.21
C THR A 222 -5.63 -6.43 5.67
N GLU A 223 -5.03 -5.84 4.64
CA GLU A 223 -5.51 -4.63 4.02
C GLU A 223 -5.92 -4.95 2.59
N GLN A 224 -7.09 -4.45 2.19
CA GLN A 224 -7.37 -4.22 0.77
C GLN A 224 -6.20 -3.40 0.26
N LEU A 225 -5.30 -4.03 -0.50
CA LEU A 225 -4.31 -3.34 -1.29
C LEU A 225 -5.13 -2.50 -2.27
N ASN A 226 -5.41 -1.25 -1.92
CA ASN A 226 -5.73 -0.22 -2.88
C ASN A 226 -4.47 -0.07 -3.72
N ILE A 227 -4.34 -0.93 -4.73
CA ILE A 227 -3.46 -0.68 -5.84
C ILE A 227 -3.96 0.65 -6.39
N ASN A 228 -3.21 1.71 -6.15
CA ASN A 228 -3.39 2.97 -6.85
C ASN A 228 -3.14 2.67 -8.33
N ILE A 229 -4.20 2.22 -9.03
CA ILE A 229 -4.21 2.24 -10.47
C ILE A 229 -4.17 3.73 -10.79
N ILE A 230 -3.00 4.19 -11.23
CA ILE A 230 -2.85 5.55 -11.77
C ILE A 230 -3.74 5.58 -13.02
N HIS A 231 -5.01 5.93 -12.82
CA HIS A 231 -5.89 6.32 -13.90
C HIS A 231 -5.35 7.67 -14.36
N LYS A 232 -4.73 7.68 -15.54
CA LYS A 232 -4.53 8.92 -16.29
C LYS A 232 -5.93 9.51 -16.51
N GLN A 233 -6.30 10.50 -15.71
CA GLN A 233 -7.45 11.34 -16.00
C GLN A 233 -7.15 12.08 -17.30
N THR A 234 -7.75 11.63 -18.39
CA THR A 234 -7.86 12.38 -19.64
C THR A 234 -8.82 13.53 -19.39
N THR A 235 -8.30 14.66 -18.92
CA THR A 235 -9.03 15.93 -18.91
C THR A 235 -9.13 16.44 -20.36
N ASN A 236 -10.17 16.03 -21.06
CA ASN A 236 -10.65 16.75 -22.24
C ASN A 236 -11.41 17.99 -21.76
N ASN A 237 -10.75 19.15 -21.81
CA ASN A 237 -11.29 20.43 -22.28
C ASN A 237 -10.45 21.60 -21.79
N ARG A 238 -9.76 22.28 -22.71
CA ARG A 238 -9.88 23.73 -22.94
C ARG A 238 -9.05 24.14 -24.15
N ASN A 239 -9.63 25.02 -24.96
CA ASN A 239 -9.09 25.60 -26.19
C ASN A 239 -7.71 26.23 -25.99
N PRO A 240 -6.84 26.22 -27.02
CA PRO A 240 -5.45 26.62 -26.90
C PRO A 240 -5.29 28.15 -26.92
N PRO A 241 -4.42 28.72 -26.07
CA PRO A 241 -3.80 30.01 -26.37
C PRO A 241 -2.67 29.76 -27.38
N SER A 242 -2.67 30.55 -28.45
CA SER A 242 -1.60 30.62 -29.44
C SER A 242 -0.30 31.09 -28.78
N ILE A 243 0.61 30.16 -28.52
CA ILE A 243 1.99 30.43 -28.12
C ILE A 243 2.88 29.63 -29.06
N SER A 244 3.83 30.31 -29.69
CA SER A 244 4.84 29.75 -30.58
C SER A 244 5.58 28.59 -29.89
N SER A 245 5.20 27.36 -30.22
CA SER A 245 5.87 26.17 -29.73
C SER A 245 7.13 25.91 -30.56
N SER A 246 8.29 26.02 -29.92
CA SER A 246 9.51 25.40 -30.40
C SER A 246 9.28 23.88 -30.44
N LEU A 247 9.12 23.32 -31.64
CA LEU A 247 9.01 21.87 -31.84
C LEU A 247 10.24 21.18 -31.27
N VAL A 248 10.03 20.11 -30.51
CA VAL A 248 11.11 19.31 -29.91
C VAL A 248 11.29 18.06 -30.77
N SER A 249 12.51 17.76 -31.20
CA SER A 249 12.80 16.60 -32.05
C SER A 249 13.38 15.43 -31.28
N CYS A 250 13.01 14.21 -31.67
CA CYS A 250 13.64 12.98 -31.21
C CYS A 250 15.01 12.83 -31.87
N THR A 251 16.06 12.68 -31.07
CA THR A 251 17.44 12.51 -31.56
C THR A 251 17.68 11.14 -32.21
N HIS A 252 16.83 10.14 -31.94
CA HIS A 252 16.98 8.79 -32.48
C HIS A 252 16.34 8.61 -33.87
N CYS A 253 15.21 9.27 -34.14
CA CYS A 253 14.47 9.10 -35.40
C CYS A 253 14.10 10.41 -36.11
N ALA A 254 14.56 11.56 -35.60
CA ALA A 254 14.31 12.91 -36.12
C ALA A 254 12.82 13.34 -36.19
N SER A 255 11.90 12.58 -35.58
CA SER A 255 10.48 12.96 -35.50
C SER A 255 10.29 14.20 -34.63
N GLN A 256 9.39 15.10 -35.02
CA GLN A 256 9.11 16.35 -34.31
C GLN A 256 7.83 16.25 -33.49
N PHE A 257 7.83 16.84 -32.31
CA PHE A 257 6.74 16.78 -31.34
C PHE A 257 6.36 18.17 -30.86
N CYS A 258 5.07 18.34 -30.58
CA CYS A 258 4.51 19.63 -30.17
C CYS A 258 4.87 19.97 -28.71
N ASN A 259 5.26 18.97 -27.93
CA ASN A 259 5.66 19.12 -26.52
C ASN A 259 6.56 17.95 -26.07
N GLU A 260 7.25 18.14 -24.94
CA GLU A 260 8.15 17.14 -24.34
C GLU A 260 7.43 15.85 -23.91
N GLN A 261 6.13 15.93 -23.60
CA GLN A 261 5.36 14.77 -23.14
C GLN A 261 5.06 13.79 -24.28
N GLU A 262 4.80 14.29 -25.49
CA GLU A 262 4.69 13.49 -26.71
C GLU A 262 6.03 12.85 -27.08
N LEU A 263 7.14 13.60 -26.95
CA LEU A 263 8.49 13.05 -27.14
C LEU A 263 8.79 11.93 -26.14
N TYR A 264 8.40 12.09 -24.87
CA TYR A 264 8.57 11.06 -23.84
C TYR A 264 7.75 9.80 -24.13
N GLN A 265 6.50 9.94 -24.55
CA GLN A 265 5.68 8.79 -24.98
C GLN A 265 6.27 8.10 -26.21
N HIS A 266 6.83 8.87 -27.15
CA HIS A 266 7.53 8.32 -28.31
C HIS A 266 8.78 7.52 -27.90
N PHE A 267 9.56 7.98 -26.92
CA PHE A 267 10.70 7.22 -26.40
C PHE A 267 10.27 5.87 -25.80
N LEU A 268 9.18 5.85 -25.02
CA LEU A 268 8.65 4.62 -24.41
C LEU A 268 8.22 3.56 -25.43
N ILE A 269 7.60 3.99 -26.54
CA ILE A 269 6.94 3.08 -27.48
C ILE A 269 7.86 2.68 -28.64
N CYS A 270 8.62 3.63 -29.18
CA CYS A 270 9.30 3.46 -30.46
C CYS A 270 10.81 3.27 -30.30
N CYS A 271 11.47 4.08 -29.46
CA CYS A 271 12.93 4.06 -29.32
C CYS A 271 13.44 3.06 -28.27
N ASN A 272 12.59 2.58 -27.36
CA ASN A 272 12.99 1.63 -26.30
C ASN A 272 13.03 0.15 -26.74
N LYS A 273 12.72 -0.17 -28.01
CA LYS A 273 12.72 -1.58 -28.47
C LYS A 273 14.10 -2.13 -28.81
N HIS A 274 15.10 -1.26 -28.96
CA HIS A 274 16.48 -1.66 -29.18
C HIS A 274 17.39 -0.61 -28.54
N LEU A 275 17.92 -0.88 -27.34
CA LEU A 275 19.34 -0.66 -26.97
C LEU A 275 19.57 -0.71 -25.45
N LEU A 276 20.61 -1.45 -25.09
CA LEU A 276 21.50 -1.16 -23.96
C LEU A 276 21.79 0.35 -23.95
N CYS A 277 21.30 1.09 -22.95
CA CYS A 277 21.60 2.51 -22.83
C CYS A 277 23.06 2.66 -22.42
N GLU A 278 23.94 3.07 -23.33
CA GLU A 278 25.29 3.45 -22.92
C GLU A 278 25.21 4.67 -21.99
N ASN A 279 26.03 4.68 -20.91
CA ASN A 279 26.09 5.73 -19.88
C ASN A 279 26.08 7.18 -20.42
N LYS A 280 26.62 7.40 -21.62
CA LYS A 280 26.65 8.70 -22.30
C LYS A 280 25.25 9.27 -22.60
N THR A 281 24.26 8.40 -22.84
CA THR A 281 22.87 8.80 -23.13
C THR A 281 22.14 9.23 -21.86
N VAL A 282 22.38 8.53 -20.75
CA VAL A 282 21.87 8.90 -19.43
C VAL A 282 22.42 10.26 -19.02
N ASP A 283 23.73 10.46 -19.15
CA ASP A 283 24.37 11.75 -18.84
C ASP A 283 23.82 12.91 -19.67
N ALA A 284 23.51 12.68 -20.96
CA ALA A 284 22.89 13.69 -21.81
C ALA A 284 21.45 14.04 -21.38
N LEU A 285 20.65 13.04 -20.95
CA LEU A 285 19.28 13.24 -20.50
C LEU A 285 19.19 14.05 -19.20
N VAL A 286 20.07 13.79 -18.23
CA VAL A 286 20.01 14.47 -16.92
C VAL A 286 20.70 15.84 -16.92
N LYS A 287 21.48 16.16 -17.96
CA LYS A 287 22.23 17.43 -18.08
C LYS A 287 21.33 18.68 -18.12
N HIS A 288 20.09 18.53 -18.58
CA HIS A 288 19.14 19.63 -18.68
C HIS A 288 18.39 19.92 -17.36
N ILE A 289 18.51 19.05 -16.35
CA ILE A 289 17.88 19.24 -15.04
C ILE A 289 18.76 20.16 -14.19
N LYS A 290 18.31 21.40 -14.01
CA LYS A 290 19.05 22.45 -13.27
C LYS A 290 19.08 22.20 -11.76
N ASP A 291 18.02 21.58 -11.21
CA ASP A 291 17.95 21.27 -9.78
C ASP A 291 18.80 20.02 -9.45
N PRO A 292 19.80 20.13 -8.56
CA PRO A 292 20.71 19.03 -8.27
C PRO A 292 20.01 17.82 -7.63
N THR A 293 18.94 18.05 -6.86
CA THR A 293 18.21 16.99 -6.15
C THR A 293 17.36 16.18 -7.11
N GLN A 294 16.65 16.84 -8.03
CA GLN A 294 15.88 16.19 -9.10
C GLN A 294 16.80 15.48 -10.08
N ARG A 295 17.96 16.08 -10.41
CA ARG A 295 18.97 15.44 -11.25
C ARG A 295 19.48 14.14 -10.61
N MET A 296 19.79 14.15 -9.32
CA MET A 296 20.22 12.94 -8.61
C MET A 296 19.10 11.88 -8.56
N LYS A 297 17.84 12.28 -8.31
CA LYS A 297 16.71 11.34 -8.32
C LYS A 297 16.49 10.72 -9.70
N ALA A 298 16.53 11.51 -10.77
CA ALA A 298 16.40 11.00 -12.13
C ALA A 298 17.56 10.06 -12.49
N TYR A 299 18.79 10.39 -12.10
CA TYR A 299 19.95 9.54 -12.30
C TYR A 299 19.81 8.19 -11.57
N LEU A 300 19.39 8.21 -10.30
CA LEU A 300 19.15 7.00 -9.51
C LEU A 300 18.04 6.13 -10.11
N ILE A 301 16.94 6.73 -10.55
CA ILE A 301 15.83 5.99 -11.19
C ILE A 301 16.34 5.30 -12.45
N ILE A 302 17.05 6.01 -13.32
CA ILE A 302 17.55 5.47 -14.59
C ILE A 302 18.53 4.30 -14.35
N HIS A 303 19.48 4.43 -13.42
CA HIS A 303 20.42 3.34 -13.08
C HIS A 303 19.78 2.19 -12.29
N GLN A 304 18.78 2.46 -11.45
CA GLN A 304 18.09 1.42 -10.70
C GLN A 304 17.28 0.50 -11.63
N TYR A 305 16.88 0.98 -12.80
CA TYR A 305 16.25 0.16 -13.85
C TYR A 305 17.27 -0.60 -14.72
N GLU A 306 18.54 -0.19 -14.81
CA GLU A 306 19.57 -1.00 -15.48
C GLU A 306 19.86 -2.32 -14.74
N GLN A 307 19.69 -2.36 -13.41
CA GLN A 307 19.93 -3.58 -12.62
C GLN A 307 18.75 -4.56 -12.62
N LEU A 308 17.67 -4.25 -13.33
CA LEU A 308 16.49 -5.11 -13.46
C LEU A 308 16.42 -5.86 -14.81
N PHE A 309 17.45 -5.77 -15.65
CA PHE A 309 17.53 -6.45 -16.95
C PHE A 309 18.87 -7.16 -17.16
#